data_AF-A0A9P6Z5V8-F1
#
_entry.id   AF-A0A9P6Z5V8-F1
#
_cell.length_a   1.000
_cell.length_b   1.000
_cell.length_c   1.000
_cell.angle_alpha   90.00
_cell.angle_beta   90.00
_cell.angle_gamma   90.00
#
_symmetry.space_group_name_H-M   'P 1'
#
loop_
_entity.id
_entity.type
_entity.pdbx_description
1 polymer ?
#
loop_
_entity_poly.entity_id
_entity_poly.type
_entity_poly.pdbx_seq_one_letter_code
_entity_poly.pdbx_strand_id
1 'polypeptide(L)'
;MGDVSKVPYAEPNAWQGFKSPYSTESHLKFRATVRRLLDGLMSEARQYEDTGERPSDAFVQKLGAYGLLAVNLGPGPWLASFVLLGGIQPAE
;
A
#
# COMPACT_ATOMS: atom_id res chain seq x y z
N MET A 1 14.56 -0.14 -0.56
CA MET A 1 13.61 -0.62 -1.57
C MET A 1 12.58 -1.45 -0.84
N GLY A 2 11.48 -0.86 -0.38
CA GLY A 2 10.35 -1.54 0.29
C GLY A 2 10.63 -2.24 1.63
N ASP A 3 11.91 -2.49 1.94
CA ASP A 3 12.39 -3.23 3.09
C ASP A 3 12.19 -2.46 4.39
N VAL A 4 12.20 -3.22 5.48
CA VAL A 4 12.16 -2.71 6.85
C VAL A 4 13.41 -1.87 7.12
N SER A 5 13.23 -0.61 7.50
CA SER A 5 14.36 0.27 7.84
C SER A 5 15.11 -0.23 9.06
N LYS A 6 16.45 -0.13 9.01
CA LYS A 6 17.35 -0.42 10.15
C LYS A 6 17.63 0.81 11.00
N VAL A 7 17.13 1.98 10.61
CA VAL A 7 17.29 3.22 11.37
C VAL A 7 16.50 3.07 12.68
N PRO A 8 17.09 3.36 13.86
CA PRO A 8 16.41 3.24 15.13
C PRO A 8 15.06 3.99 15.14
N TYR A 9 14.01 3.33 15.62
CA TYR A 9 12.65 3.87 15.74
C TYR A 9 11.96 4.27 14.42
N ALA A 10 12.55 3.97 13.25
CA ALA A 10 11.93 4.27 11.96
C ALA A 10 10.77 3.34 11.59
N GLU A 11 10.65 2.19 12.26
CA GLU A 11 9.65 1.16 11.97
C GLU A 11 8.88 0.75 13.22
N PRO A 12 7.58 0.40 13.11
CA PRO A 12 6.83 -0.16 14.21
C PRO A 12 7.46 -1.47 14.73
N ASN A 13 7.34 -1.71 16.04
CA ASN A 13 7.85 -2.94 16.67
C ASN A 13 7.32 -4.22 16.00
N ALA A 14 6.07 -4.20 15.53
CA ALA A 14 5.45 -5.32 14.82
C ALA A 14 6.21 -5.74 13.55
N TRP A 15 6.91 -4.81 12.89
CA TRP A 15 7.74 -5.05 11.70
C TRP A 15 9.15 -5.50 12.02
N GLN A 16 9.55 -5.36 13.28
CA GLN A 16 10.86 -5.76 13.79
C GLN A 16 10.81 -7.13 14.48
N GLY A 17 9.71 -7.87 14.33
CA GLY A 17 9.52 -9.22 14.87
C GLY A 17 8.93 -9.27 16.28
N PHE A 18 8.55 -8.14 16.87
CA PHE A 18 7.87 -8.11 18.17
C PHE A 18 6.37 -8.36 18.02
N LYS A 19 5.76 -9.07 18.99
CA LYS A 19 4.32 -9.28 19.01
C LYS A 19 3.60 -7.97 19.34
N SER A 20 2.52 -7.68 18.59
CA SER A 20 1.65 -6.53 18.81
C SER A 20 0.20 -6.99 18.86
N PRO A 21 -0.60 -6.54 19.84
CA PRO A 21 -2.05 -6.83 19.84
C PRO A 21 -2.80 -6.07 18.74
N TYR A 22 -2.16 -5.10 18.08
CA TYR A 22 -2.75 -4.25 17.04
C TYR A 22 -2.30 -4.60 15.62
N SER A 23 -1.49 -5.65 15.44
CA SER A 23 -0.96 -6.00 14.11
C SER A 23 -0.98 -7.50 13.91
N THR A 24 -1.94 -7.95 13.10
CA THR A 24 -2.05 -9.34 12.63
C THR A 24 -1.07 -9.58 11.48
N GLU A 25 -0.88 -10.84 11.10
CA GLU A 25 -0.07 -11.19 9.92
C GLU A 25 -0.62 -10.57 8.63
N SER A 26 -1.94 -10.42 8.51
CA SER A 26 -2.59 -9.78 7.37
C SER A 26 -2.25 -8.29 7.29
N HIS A 27 -2.23 -7.56 8.42
CA HIS A 27 -1.73 -6.17 8.47
C HIS A 27 -0.27 -6.06 7.99
N LEU A 28 0.59 -6.99 8.43
CA LEU A 28 2.00 -7.02 8.04
C LEU A 28 2.14 -7.26 6.52
N LYS A 29 1.40 -8.24 5.99
CA LYS A 29 1.38 -8.58 4.56
C LYS A 29 0.85 -7.42 3.71
N PHE A 30 -0.19 -6.74 4.16
CA PHE A 30 -0.76 -5.57 3.49
C PHE A 30 0.30 -4.50 3.31
N ARG A 31 0.88 -4.07 4.44
CA ARG A 31 1.87 -2.99 4.45
C ARG A 31 3.12 -3.35 3.63
N ALA A 32 3.57 -4.61 3.67
CA ALA A 32 4.70 -5.07 2.85
C ALA A 32 4.40 -5.01 1.35
N THR A 33 3.17 -5.39 0.97
CA THR A 33 2.73 -5.32 -0.42
C THR A 33 2.63 -3.87 -0.90
N VAL A 34 2.05 -2.98 -0.08
CA VAL A 34 1.94 -1.55 -0.41
C VAL A 34 3.31 -0.93 -0.63
N ARG A 35 4.28 -1.18 0.27
CA ARG A 35 5.64 -0.62 0.12
C ARG A 35 6.31 -1.06 -1.17
N ARG A 36 6.27 -2.36 -1.48
CA ARG A 36 6.85 -2.89 -2.73
C ARG A 36 6.19 -2.29 -3.97
N LEU A 37 4.88 -2.06 -3.91
CA LEU A 37 4.13 -1.48 -4.99
C LEU A 37 4.47 0.00 -5.20
N LEU A 38 4.44 0.79 -4.12
CA LEU A 38 4.74 2.22 -4.17
C LEU A 38 6.18 2.48 -4.64
N ASP A 39 7.14 1.66 -4.21
CA ASP A 39 8.53 1.75 -4.68
C ASP A 39 8.65 1.79 -6.21
N GLY A 40 7.84 1.01 -6.93
CA GLY A 40 7.82 0.99 -8.40
C GLY A 40 7.08 2.18 -9.04
N LEU A 41 6.33 2.96 -8.25
CA LEU A 41 5.55 4.12 -8.68
C LEU A 41 6.17 5.45 -8.26
N MET A 42 7.05 5.44 -7.25
CA MET A 42 7.58 6.66 -6.63
C MET A 42 8.27 7.60 -7.60
N SER A 43 9.01 7.08 -8.59
CA SER A 43 9.70 7.93 -9.57
C SER A 43 8.70 8.71 -10.45
N GLU A 44 7.67 8.03 -10.95
CA GLU A 44 6.63 8.62 -11.80
C GLU A 44 5.75 9.57 -10.99
N ALA A 45 5.38 9.19 -9.75
CA ALA A 45 4.64 10.05 -8.84
C ALA A 45 5.40 11.35 -8.52
N ARG A 46 6.71 11.26 -8.30
CA ARG A 46 7.55 12.42 -7.97
C ARG A 46 7.72 13.38 -9.16
N GLN A 47 7.71 12.88 -10.39
CA GLN A 47 7.68 13.74 -11.58
C GLN A 47 6.46 14.67 -11.57
N TYR A 48 5.27 14.14 -11.25
CA TYR A 48 4.07 14.97 -11.14
C TYR A 48 4.13 15.97 -9.98
N GLU A 49 4.76 15.60 -8.86
CA GLU A 49 4.98 16.52 -7.74
C GLU A 49 5.94 17.66 -8.11
N ASP A 50 7.07 17.34 -8.76
CA ASP A 50 8.10 18.30 -9.14
C ASP A 50 7.61 19.25 -10.26
N THR A 51 6.79 18.77 -11.21
CA THR A 51 6.23 19.60 -12.29
C THR A 51 4.96 20.35 -11.88
N GLY A 52 4.27 19.89 -10.82
CA GLY A 52 2.95 20.38 -10.42
C GLY A 52 1.83 19.98 -11.39
N GLU A 53 2.09 19.09 -12.34
CA GLU A 53 1.10 18.61 -13.29
C GLU A 53 0.17 17.59 -12.64
N ARG A 54 -1.07 17.55 -13.12
CA ARG A 54 -2.02 16.51 -12.71
C ARG A 54 -1.50 15.14 -13.17
N PRO A 55 -1.59 14.09 -12.34
CA PRO A 55 -1.29 12.72 -12.76
C PRO A 55 -2.11 12.31 -13.98
N SER A 56 -1.45 11.65 -14.94
CA SER A 56 -2.12 11.19 -16.16
C SER A 56 -3.22 10.17 -15.87
N ASP A 57 -4.22 10.08 -16.74
CA ASP A 57 -5.28 9.08 -16.60
C ASP A 57 -4.72 7.65 -16.63
N ALA A 58 -3.66 7.41 -17.41
CA ALA A 58 -2.96 6.14 -17.46
C ALA A 58 -2.34 5.78 -16.10
N PHE A 59 -1.72 6.75 -15.42
CA PHE A 59 -1.20 6.56 -14.07
C PHE A 59 -2.31 6.24 -13.07
N VAL A 60 -3.42 6.98 -13.12
CA VAL A 60 -4.58 6.72 -12.24
C VAL A 60 -5.17 5.33 -12.49
N GLN A 61 -5.33 4.93 -13.75
CA GLN A 61 -5.79 3.58 -14.11
C GLN A 61 -4.85 2.50 -13.59
N LYS A 62 -3.53 2.72 -13.66
CA LYS A 62 -2.52 1.83 -13.09
C LYS A 62 -2.69 1.69 -11.57
N LEU A 63 -2.94 2.78 -10.84
CA LEU A 63 -3.26 2.71 -9.40
C LEU A 63 -4.54 1.90 -9.11
N GLY A 64 -5.56 2.06 -9.97
CA GLY A 64 -6.81 1.30 -9.89
C GLY A 64 -6.62 -0.19 -10.15
N ALA A 65 -5.86 -0.54 -11.19
CA ALA A 65 -5.55 -1.92 -11.55
C ALA A 65 -4.78 -2.67 -10.45
N TYR A 66 -3.97 -1.95 -9.68
CA TYR A 66 -3.29 -2.49 -8.51
C TYR A 66 -4.18 -2.60 -7.26
N GLY A 67 -5.41 -2.10 -7.29
CA GLY A 67 -6.32 -2.12 -6.14
C GLY A 67 -6.00 -1.05 -5.08
N LEU A 68 -5.07 -0.12 -5.35
CA LEU A 68 -4.69 0.94 -4.39
C LEU A 68 -5.80 1.98 -4.21
N LEU A 69 -6.59 2.23 -5.25
CA LEU A 69 -7.75 3.13 -5.14
C LEU A 69 -8.91 2.47 -4.39
N ALA A 70 -9.09 1.16 -4.53
CA ALA A 70 -10.18 0.42 -3.88
C ALA A 70 -10.06 0.44 -2.35
N VAL A 71 -8.84 0.33 -1.80
CA VAL A 71 -8.62 0.30 -0.35
C VAL A 71 -8.96 1.62 0.36
N ASN A 72 -9.09 2.74 -0.36
CA ASN A 72 -9.52 4.02 0.22
C ASN A 72 -11.04 4.09 0.52
N LEU A 73 -11.84 3.15 -0.01
CA LEU A 73 -13.30 3.14 0.20
C LEU A 73 -13.71 2.61 1.59
N GLY A 74 -12.79 1.99 2.33
CA GLY A 74 -13.08 1.31 3.58
C GLY A 74 -13.79 -0.04 3.39
N PRO A 75 -13.92 -0.83 4.47
CA PRO A 75 -14.48 -2.18 4.42
C PRO A 75 -15.97 -2.14 4.05
N GLY A 76 -16.39 -3.02 3.14
CA GLY A 76 -17.80 -3.16 2.76
C GLY A 76 -18.04 -4.09 1.56
N PRO A 77 -19.30 -4.38 1.24
CA PRO A 77 -19.67 -5.32 0.17
C PRO A 77 -19.13 -4.93 -1.21
N TRP A 78 -18.94 -3.63 -1.46
CA TRP A 78 -18.38 -3.13 -2.72
C TRP A 78 -16.94 -3.57 -2.96
N LEU A 79 -16.18 -3.91 -1.92
CA LEU A 79 -14.80 -4.40 -2.07
C LEU A 79 -14.72 -5.82 -2.63
N ALA A 80 -15.80 -6.60 -2.57
CA ALA A 80 -15.82 -7.99 -3.06
C ALA A 80 -15.57 -8.11 -4.57
N SER A 81 -15.87 -7.05 -5.33
CA SER A 81 -15.67 -7.00 -6.78
C SER A 81 -14.27 -6.56 -7.19
N PHE A 82 -13.41 -6.19 -6.23
CA PHE A 82 -12.06 -5.68 -6.50
C PHE A 82 -10.99 -6.68 -6.10
N VAL A 83 -9.89 -6.72 -6.87
CA VAL A 83 -8.66 -7.37 -6.43
C VAL A 83 -7.97 -6.45 -5.44
N LEU A 84 -8.02 -6.80 -4.16
CA LEU A 84 -7.34 -6.02 -3.12
C LEU A 84 -5.84 -6.30 -3.11
N LEU A 85 -5.09 -5.28 -2.70
CA LEU A 85 -3.63 -5.31 -2.59
C LEU A 85 -3.16 -6.53 -1.77
N GLY A 86 -2.28 -7.34 -2.37
CA GLY A 86 -1.67 -8.49 -1.70
C GLY A 86 -2.58 -9.72 -1.56
N GLY A 87 -3.74 -9.72 -2.24
CA GLY A 87 -4.72 -10.80 -2.15
C GLY A 87 -5.34 -10.93 -0.75
N ILE A 88 -5.46 -9.80 -0.05
CA ILE A 88 -6.03 -9.74 1.29
C ILE A 88 -7.54 -9.67 1.18
N GLN A 89 -8.24 -10.34 2.09
CA GLN A 89 -9.69 -10.35 2.09
C GLN A 89 -10.24 -9.03 2.67
N PRO A 90 -11.39 -8.52 2.18
CA PRO A 90 -11.97 -7.25 2.66
C PRO A 90 -12.40 -7.26 4.14
N ALA A 91 -12.53 -8.43 4.75
CA ALA A 91 -12.93 -8.62 6.14
C ALA A 91 -11.83 -9.37 6.90
N GLU A 92 -11.45 -8.85 8.07
CA GLU A 92 -10.89 -9.62 9.17
C GLU A 92 -11.99 -9.93 10.20
#